data_AF-A0A1J3J8A8-F1
#
_entry.id   AF-A0A1J3J8A8-F1
#
_cell.length_a   1.000
_cell.length_b   1.000
_cell.length_c   1.000
_cell.angle_alpha   90.00
_cell.angle_beta   90.00
_cell.angle_gamma   90.00
#
_symmetry.space_group_name_H-M   'P 1'
#
loop_
_entity.id
_entity.type
_entity.pdbx_description
1 polymer ?
#
loop_
_entity_poly.entity_id
_entity_poly.type
_entity_poly.pdbx_seq_one_letter_code
_entity_poly.pdbx_strand_id
1 'polypeptide(L)'
;MHARRLHVSRLPPTASVLSLASFFNGAMLAVGGTTGAVVSVCIDFIKKYALVEMRTAEEAKAAMHLDGLYFEGYPVVVRRPRDFNHYAA
;
A
#
# COMPACT_ATOMS: atom_id res chain seq x y z
N MET A 1 16.90 5.36 -1.64
CA MET A 1 16.03 4.48 -0.82
C MET A 1 14.58 4.93 -0.96
N HIS A 2 13.71 4.13 -1.58
CA HIS A 2 12.26 4.37 -1.58
C HIS A 2 11.62 3.78 -0.31
N ALA A 3 12.11 4.17 0.87
CA ALA A 3 11.74 3.56 2.16
C ALA A 3 10.26 3.75 2.56
N ARG A 4 9.54 4.63 1.85
CA ARG A 4 8.14 4.98 2.10
C ARG A 4 7.14 4.28 1.17
N ARG A 5 7.61 3.58 0.14
CA ARG A 5 6.74 2.94 -0.86
C ARG A 5 6.51 1.47 -0.49
N LEU A 6 5.29 1.00 -0.71
CA LEU A 6 4.85 -0.37 -0.46
C LEU A 6 4.28 -0.97 -1.74
N HIS A 7 4.56 -2.25 -1.96
CA HIS A 7 3.99 -3.03 -3.03
C HIS A 7 2.84 -3.88 -2.47
N VAL A 8 1.65 -3.67 -3.00
CA VAL A 8 0.41 -4.33 -2.56
C VAL A 8 -0.10 -5.22 -3.69
N SER A 9 -0.24 -6.52 -3.44
CA SER A 9 -0.78 -7.47 -4.43
C SER A 9 -2.01 -8.20 -3.88
N ARG A 10 -2.63 -9.04 -4.74
CA ARG A 10 -3.92 -9.71 -4.48
C ARG A 10 -5.06 -8.72 -4.26
N LEU A 11 -5.10 -7.69 -5.10
CA LEU A 11 -6.20 -6.73 -5.14
C LEU A 11 -7.42 -7.29 -5.87
N PRO A 12 -8.64 -6.96 -5.40
CA PRO A 12 -9.86 -7.27 -6.13
C PRO A 12 -9.90 -6.50 -7.46
N PRO A 13 -10.64 -7.00 -8.47
CA PRO A 13 -10.83 -6.29 -9.74
C PRO A 13 -11.59 -4.96 -9.59
N THR A 14 -12.32 -4.79 -8.48
CA THR A 14 -13.05 -3.57 -8.10
C THR A 14 -12.19 -2.54 -7.37
N ALA A 15 -10.92 -2.87 -7.07
CA ALA A 15 -10.03 -1.97 -6.34
C ALA A 15 -9.87 -0.63 -7.06
N SER A 16 -9.98 0.46 -6.30
CA SER A 16 -9.77 1.82 -6.80
C SER A 16 -8.72 2.55 -5.96
N VAL A 17 -8.13 3.61 -6.52
CA VAL A 17 -7.17 4.48 -5.82
C VAL A 17 -7.77 5.00 -4.50
N LEU A 18 -9.02 5.45 -4.54
CA LEU A 18 -9.72 6.01 -3.38
C LEU A 18 -10.04 4.94 -2.32
N SER A 19 -10.54 3.77 -2.74
CA SER A 19 -10.88 2.69 -1.79
C SER A 19 -9.62 2.13 -1.12
N LEU A 20 -8.53 1.97 -1.87
CA LEU A 20 -7.26 1.49 -1.31
C LEU A 20 -6.63 2.52 -0.37
N ALA A 21 -6.62 3.81 -0.74
CA ALA A 21 -6.12 4.86 0.14
C ALA A 21 -6.93 4.94 1.45
N SER A 22 -8.26 4.83 1.36
CA SER A 22 -9.13 4.85 2.54
C SER A 22 -8.90 3.64 3.43
N PHE A 23 -8.74 2.46 2.85
CA PHE A 23 -8.43 1.22 3.56
C PHE A 23 -7.11 1.33 4.35
N PHE A 24 -6.02 1.73 3.70
CA PHE A 24 -4.74 1.88 4.38
C PHE A 24 -4.76 2.98 5.43
N ASN A 25 -5.41 4.13 5.18
CA ASN A 25 -5.56 5.18 6.17
C ASN A 25 -6.36 4.73 7.40
N GLY A 26 -7.46 3.99 7.20
CA GLY A 26 -8.26 3.43 8.29
C GLY A 26 -7.50 2.37 9.10
N ALA A 27 -6.81 1.46 8.41
CA ALA A 27 -5.99 0.44 9.06
C ALA A 27 -4.82 1.05 9.84
N MET A 28 -4.20 2.10 9.30
CA MET A 28 -3.13 2.85 9.97
C MET A 28 -3.63 3.57 11.22
N LEU A 29 -4.84 4.13 11.20
CA LEU A 29 -5.47 4.71 12.39
C LEU A 29 -5.70 3.63 13.48
N ALA A 30 -6.16 2.44 13.08
CA ALA A 30 -6.44 1.34 14.01
C ALA A 30 -5.18 0.81 14.73
N VAL A 31 -3.99 0.89 14.11
CA VAL A 31 -2.71 0.51 14.73
C VAL A 31 -2.05 1.65 15.52
N GLY A 32 -2.78 2.74 15.80
CA GLY A 32 -2.29 3.89 16.58
C GLY A 32 -1.59 4.97 15.74
N GLY A 33 -1.73 4.93 14.42
CA GLY A 33 -1.23 5.96 13.50
C GLY A 33 -2.20 7.13 13.33
N THR A 34 -1.93 7.97 12.33
CA THR A 34 -2.77 9.15 12.01
C THR A 34 -3.52 8.97 10.70
N THR A 35 -4.66 9.65 10.55
CA THR A 35 -5.38 9.74 9.27
C THR A 35 -4.54 10.51 8.24
N GLY A 36 -4.52 10.06 6.98
CA GLY A 36 -3.74 10.71 5.92
C GLY A 36 -2.29 10.27 5.84
N ALA A 37 -1.99 9.04 6.29
CA ALA A 37 -0.67 8.42 6.14
C ALA A 37 -0.34 8.08 4.67
N VAL A 38 -1.36 7.83 3.84
CA VAL A 38 -1.20 7.55 2.40
C VAL A 38 -1.09 8.86 1.61
N VAL A 39 0.00 9.01 0.85
CA VAL A 39 0.27 10.16 -0.03
C VAL A 39 -0.23 9.92 -1.45
N SER A 40 0.01 8.72 -1.98
CA SER A 40 -0.36 8.37 -3.35
C SER A 40 -0.55 6.87 -3.52
N VAL A 41 -1.43 6.49 -4.45
CA VAL A 41 -1.69 5.11 -4.83
C VAL A 41 -1.69 5.00 -6.35
N CYS A 42 -0.87 4.10 -6.88
CA CYS A 42 -0.84 3.75 -8.30
C CYS A 42 -1.22 2.29 -8.47
N ILE A 43 -2.25 1.97 -9.25
CA ILE A 43 -2.72 0.60 -9.49
C ILE A 43 -2.35 0.17 -10.91
N ASP A 44 -1.74 -1.01 -11.03
CA ASP A 44 -1.50 -1.69 -12.30
C ASP A 44 -2.43 -2.92 -12.36
N PHE A 45 -3.53 -2.79 -13.10
CA PHE A 45 -4.51 -3.87 -13.27
C PHE A 45 -4.00 -5.01 -14.16
N ILE A 46 -3.02 -4.74 -15.03
CA ILE A 46 -2.42 -5.76 -15.91
C ILE A 46 -1.55 -6.69 -15.06
N LYS A 47 -0.68 -6.11 -14.24
CA LYS A 47 0.22 -6.84 -13.34
C LYS A 47 -0.41 -7.19 -11.99
N LYS A 48 -1.65 -6.73 -11.76
CA LYS A 48 -2.49 -7.01 -10.58
C LYS A 48 -1.84 -6.63 -9.24
N TYR A 49 -1.21 -5.46 -9.21
CA TYR A 49 -0.65 -4.88 -7.99
C TYR A 49 -0.92 -3.38 -7.89
N ALA A 50 -0.73 -2.82 -6.70
CA ALA A 50 -0.64 -1.39 -6.48
C ALA A 50 0.65 -1.01 -5.78
N LEU A 51 1.10 0.20 -6.03
CA LEU A 51 2.13 0.88 -5.27
C LEU A 51 1.46 1.92 -4.38
N VAL A 52 1.70 1.83 -3.09
CA VAL A 52 1.19 2.77 -2.08
C VAL A 52 2.38 3.53 -1.52
N GLU A 53 2.37 4.85 -1.62
CA GLU A 53 3.37 5.72 -1.04
C GLU A 53 2.85 6.31 0.27
N MET A 54 3.59 6.07 1.35
CA MET A 54 3.31 6.61 2.67
C MET A 54 4.03 7.94 2.86
N ARG A 55 3.55 8.75 3.81
CA ARG A 55 4.16 10.05 4.14
C ARG A 55 5.52 9.87 4.82
N THR A 56 5.66 8.86 5.67
CA THR A 56 6.90 8.55 6.41
C THR A 56 7.34 7.08 6.25
N ALA A 57 8.61 6.80 6.55
CA ALA A 57 9.15 5.43 6.48
C ALA A 57 8.64 4.57 7.65
N GLU A 58 8.35 5.20 8.78
CA GLU A 58 7.75 4.62 9.97
C GLU A 58 6.33 4.15 9.66
N GLU A 59 5.53 4.98 8.99
CA GLU A 59 4.19 4.59 8.52
C GLU A 59 4.26 3.44 7.51
N ALA A 60 5.23 3.45 6.59
CA ALA A 60 5.45 2.33 5.69
C ALA A 60 5.81 1.04 6.44
N LYS A 61 6.65 1.12 7.48
CA LYS A 61 6.97 -0.02 8.34
C LYS A 61 5.75 -0.52 9.10
N ALA A 62 4.93 0.38 9.64
CA ALA A 62 3.69 0.02 10.32
C ALA A 62 2.71 -0.67 9.35
N ALA A 63 2.52 -0.12 8.16
CA ALA A 63 1.64 -0.67 7.13
C ALA A 63 2.09 -2.06 6.61
N MET A 64 3.35 -2.46 6.78
CA MET A 64 3.76 -3.86 6.52
C MET A 64 3.08 -4.88 7.43
N HIS A 65 2.64 -4.48 8.64
CA HIS A 65 1.88 -5.36 9.54
C HIS A 65 0.45 -5.60 9.05
N LEU A 66 0.02 -4.90 7.99
CA LEU A 66 -1.26 -5.11 7.33
C LEU A 66 -1.19 -6.21 6.25
N ASP A 67 -0.05 -6.90 6.10
CA ASP A 67 0.07 -8.10 5.26
C ASP A 67 -0.95 -9.15 5.73
N GLY A 68 -1.80 -9.60 4.81
CA GLY A 68 -2.86 -10.57 5.08
C GLY A 68 -4.19 -9.99 5.56
N LEU A 69 -4.30 -8.66 5.72
CA LEU A 69 -5.58 -8.03 6.06
C LEU A 69 -6.58 -8.19 4.89
N TYR A 70 -7.87 -8.28 5.19
CA TYR A 70 -8.90 -8.45 4.16
C TYR A 70 -9.37 -7.10 3.61
N PHE A 71 -9.20 -6.90 2.30
CA PHE A 71 -9.74 -5.77 1.55
C PHE A 71 -10.82 -6.29 0.59
N GLU A 72 -12.07 -5.87 0.80
CA GLU A 72 -13.23 -6.34 0.01
C GLU A 72 -13.34 -7.87 -0.08
N GLY A 73 -12.94 -8.59 0.97
CA GLY A 73 -12.95 -10.06 1.00
C GLY A 73 -11.70 -10.73 0.42
N TYR A 74 -10.72 -9.97 -0.06
CA TYR A 74 -9.45 -10.50 -0.56
C TYR A 74 -8.30 -10.24 0.44
N PRO A 75 -7.50 -11.26 0.81
CA PRO A 75 -6.35 -11.05 1.69
C PRO A 75 -5.23 -10.35 0.92
N VAL A 76 -4.99 -9.08 1.23
CA VAL A 76 -3.95 -8.30 0.55
C VAL A 76 -2.57 -8.76 0.97
N VAL A 77 -1.61 -8.64 0.07
CA VAL A 77 -0.20 -8.90 0.39
C VAL A 77 0.57 -7.60 0.33
N VAL A 78 1.16 -7.20 1.46
CA VAL A 78 1.92 -5.96 1.61
C VAL A 78 3.39 -6.29 1.77
N ARG A 79 4.21 -5.82 0.84
CA ARG A 79 5.66 -6.06 0.84
C ARG A 79 6.41 -4.76 0.59
N ARG A 80 7.65 -4.67 1.07
CA ARG A 80 8.54 -3.62 0.58
C ARG A 80 8.85 -3.90 -0.90
N PRO A 81 8.77 -2.90 -1.79
CA PRO A 81 9.29 -3.04 -3.13
C PRO A 81 10.79 -3.32 -2.98
N ARG A 82 11.22 -4.53 -3.38
CA ARG A 82 12.66 -4.79 -3.60
C ARG A 82 13.14 -3.70 -4.54
N ASP A 83 14.21 -3.00 -4.15
CA ASP A 83 14.78 -1.83 -4.81
C ASP A 83 14.46 -1.78 -6.31
N PHE A 84 13.30 -1.23 -6.67
CA PHE A 84 13.01 -0.98 -8.06
C PHE A 84 13.75 0.32 -8.35
N ASN A 85 15.03 0.15 -8.66
CA ASN A 85 15.92 1.18 -9.14
C ASN A 85 15.19 1.91 -10.27
N HIS A 86 14.82 3.17 -10.04
CA HIS A 86 14.28 4.05 -11.06
C HIS A 86 15.43 4.52 -11.94
N TYR A 87 16.07 3.57 -12.62
CA TYR A 87 16.93 3.76 -13.78
C TYR A 87 16.50 2.72 -14.80
N ALA A 88 15.31 2.92 -15.36
CA ALA A 88 15.07 2.57 -16.75
C ALA A 88 15.22 3.89 -17.52
N ALA A 89 16.11 3.85 -18.51
CA ALA A 89 16.71 4.96 -19.24
C ALA A 89 15.74 5.95 -19.89
#